data_AF-C1EGH3-F1
#
_entry.id   AF-C1EGH3-F1
#
_cell.length_a   1.000
_cell.length_b   1.000
_cell.length_c   1.000
_cell.angle_alpha   90.00
_cell.angle_beta   90.00
_cell.angle_gamma   90.00
#
_symmetry.space_group_name_H-M   'P 1'
#
loop_
_entity.id
_entity.type
_entity.pdbx_description
1 polymer ?
#
loop_
_entity_poly.entity_id
_entity_poly.type
_entity_poly.pdbx_seq_one_letter_code
_entity_poly.pdbx_strand_id
1 'polypeptide(L)'
;MRVSLLSVIAVLAAAVLPDRGATALRVAFVADTGIGNDNPGVWTDWQGNKQGYYKLNGVDCLDFAGEPCALYSRARDVLTAAKDNGAELIVHAGDMDYESAPRMWRYFVDETIRNQGMDFLAVKGNHDADGWDGVQNLWSGNPEGYAAQLRGTVPARANCRGSYGEDMVCDYGPVAFVLSSVGVEEAGEGSDTNRRHYEFLERALSGSDARWKVCVWHMNMEDMQVSYKGDSTGWGAYEICRKHGAFIVTGHAHTYSRTKQMARFGTKQWSHTKKYLRVSGNDDSRIHLHPGEEDGTSAVAVVGFGGYKNEAMLRGGKHWAKVYSTSCLDGDPVCEQASDDEKFGALLCDFPDDPGSSETECWTVTTVRPGASNRQKRRSYRNPKDRFWLIAGEDPDAGEGRTANTYSTMSSGNQRSFDGSLDRSECFDVQPQDHECILQKRWGKCDDWWLKNGGYCAKTCGRCVELLEVKEYEDYIEEKDDDDETNEAQVPASKGVAAETPDESDYMNMDEVDFYAIAEDVLEGRG
;
A
#
# COMPACT_ATOMS: atom_id res chain seq x y z
N MET A 1 18.92 -34.03 67.52
CA MET A 1 18.32 -34.32 66.19
C MET A 1 18.70 -33.18 65.26
N ARG A 2 19.31 -33.51 64.11
CA ARG A 2 19.76 -32.57 63.07
C ARG A 2 18.56 -32.07 62.24
N VAL A 3 18.70 -30.86 61.69
CA VAL A 3 18.26 -30.30 60.38
C VAL A 3 18.01 -28.81 60.61
N SER A 4 18.38 -27.82 59.79
CA SER A 4 19.46 -27.55 58.83
C SER A 4 19.27 -26.08 58.44
N LEU A 5 20.36 -25.32 58.29
CA LEU A 5 20.40 -24.03 57.58
C LEU A 5 19.86 -24.20 56.14
N LEU A 6 19.06 -23.26 55.62
CA LEU A 6 19.16 -22.66 54.26
C LEU A 6 17.97 -21.73 53.94
N SER A 7 18.29 -20.44 53.86
CA SER A 7 17.97 -19.47 52.80
C SER A 7 16.56 -19.36 52.20
N VAL A 8 15.99 -18.14 52.21
CA VAL A 8 15.68 -17.37 50.98
C VAL A 8 15.75 -15.87 51.31
N ILE A 9 16.79 -15.19 50.85
CA ILE A 9 16.78 -13.74 50.63
C ILE A 9 16.07 -13.53 49.30
N ALA A 10 14.87 -12.98 49.32
CA ALA A 10 14.18 -12.52 48.11
C ALA A 10 14.83 -11.21 47.67
N VAL A 11 15.82 -11.29 46.77
CA VAL A 11 16.28 -10.13 46.01
C VAL A 11 15.17 -9.81 45.00
N LEU A 12 14.41 -8.75 45.29
CA LEU A 12 13.62 -8.04 44.29
C LEU A 12 14.58 -7.50 43.24
N ALA A 13 14.81 -8.28 42.19
CA ALA A 13 15.34 -7.77 40.94
C ALA A 13 14.20 -6.96 40.29
N ALA A 14 14.02 -5.73 40.74
CA ALA A 14 13.39 -4.72 39.90
C ALA A 14 14.25 -4.65 38.64
N ALA A 15 13.73 -5.15 37.52
CA ALA A 15 14.28 -4.85 36.22
C ALA A 15 14.24 -3.32 36.09
N VAL A 16 15.38 -2.68 36.33
CA VAL A 16 15.58 -1.28 35.99
C VAL A 16 15.49 -1.22 34.47
N LEU A 17 14.28 -0.95 33.98
CA LEU A 17 14.09 -0.45 32.63
C LEU A 17 14.96 0.81 32.53
N PRO A 18 15.75 0.97 31.46
CA PRO A 18 16.53 2.18 31.29
C PRO A 18 15.60 3.40 31.39
N ASP A 19 16.06 4.37 32.17
CA ASP A 19 15.48 5.68 32.38
C ASP A 19 14.99 6.24 31.02
N ARG A 20 13.67 6.46 30.88
CA ARG A 20 13.06 6.97 29.64
C ARG A 20 13.38 8.46 29.49
N GLY A 21 14.63 8.77 29.16
CA GLY A 21 15.02 10.07 28.63
C GLY A 21 14.38 10.30 27.26
N ALA A 22 13.68 11.42 27.11
CA ALA A 22 12.81 11.79 25.98
C ALA A 22 11.71 10.74 25.68
N THR A 23 10.46 11.03 26.04
CA THR A 23 9.32 10.19 25.65
C THR A 23 9.15 10.27 24.14
N ALA A 24 9.15 9.12 23.46
CA ALA A 24 8.75 9.02 22.07
C ALA A 24 7.40 8.31 22.03
N LEU A 25 6.49 8.79 21.21
CA LEU A 25 5.25 8.08 20.90
C LEU A 25 5.60 6.86 20.05
N ARG A 26 5.49 5.67 20.65
CA ARG A 26 5.64 4.40 19.93
C ARG A 26 4.34 3.96 19.29
N VAL A 27 4.31 3.94 17.97
CA VAL A 27 3.14 3.59 17.16
C VAL A 27 3.38 2.24 16.50
N ALA A 28 2.39 1.35 16.51
CA ALA A 28 2.39 0.16 15.66
C ALA A 28 1.34 0.31 14.56
N PHE A 29 1.79 0.19 13.32
CA PHE A 29 0.95 0.11 12.14
C PHE A 29 0.67 -1.36 11.81
N VAL A 30 -0.62 -1.68 11.69
CA VAL A 30 -1.14 -3.04 11.46
C VAL A 30 -2.26 -2.94 10.43
N ALA A 31 -2.46 -3.95 9.60
CA ALA A 31 -3.62 -4.08 8.73
C ALA A 31 -3.93 -5.55 8.49
N ASP A 32 -5.12 -5.84 7.93
CA ASP A 32 -5.48 -7.18 7.48
C ASP A 32 -5.36 -8.19 8.64
N THR A 33 -6.05 -7.89 9.75
CA THR A 33 -5.97 -8.70 10.98
C THR A 33 -6.74 -9.99 10.88
N GLY A 34 -7.85 -10.05 10.13
CA GLY A 34 -8.40 -11.35 9.77
C GLY A 34 -9.18 -12.10 10.84
N ILE A 35 -9.94 -11.46 11.75
CA ILE A 35 -10.84 -12.27 12.59
C ILE A 35 -11.79 -13.01 11.63
N GLY A 36 -11.74 -14.35 11.64
CA GLY A 36 -12.71 -15.19 10.93
C GLY A 36 -12.24 -16.10 9.79
N ASN A 37 -11.24 -15.75 9.00
CA ASN A 37 -11.35 -16.07 7.56
C ASN A 37 -10.35 -17.07 6.93
N ASP A 38 -9.95 -18.15 7.61
CA ASP A 38 -9.35 -19.30 6.90
C ASP A 38 -10.18 -20.58 7.10
N ASN A 39 -10.28 -21.41 6.04
CA ASN A 39 -11.15 -22.59 5.72
C ASN A 39 -11.81 -23.43 6.86
N PRO A 40 -13.08 -23.89 6.72
CA PRO A 40 -14.08 -23.94 7.78
C PRO A 40 -14.08 -25.21 8.63
N GLY A 41 -14.23 -25.03 9.95
CA GLY A 41 -14.41 -26.09 10.93
C GLY A 41 -14.40 -25.57 12.36
N VAL A 42 -14.22 -26.48 13.33
CA VAL A 42 -13.95 -26.12 14.73
C VAL A 42 -12.75 -25.15 14.77
N TRP A 43 -12.91 -23.95 15.34
CA TRP A 43 -11.79 -23.01 15.37
C TRP A 43 -10.64 -23.61 16.17
N THR A 44 -9.43 -23.54 15.64
CA THR A 44 -8.24 -23.92 16.38
C THR A 44 -7.75 -22.72 17.17
N ASP A 45 -7.46 -22.86 18.46
CA ASP A 45 -6.72 -21.81 19.15
C ASP A 45 -5.36 -21.56 18.50
N TRP A 46 -4.68 -20.54 19.01
CA TRP A 46 -3.33 -20.20 18.62
C TRP A 46 -2.34 -21.36 18.71
N GLN A 47 -2.63 -22.46 19.41
CA GLN A 47 -1.77 -23.65 19.50
C GLN A 47 -2.18 -24.75 18.51
N GLY A 48 -3.17 -24.51 17.64
CA GLY A 48 -3.71 -25.50 16.72
C GLY A 48 -4.72 -26.45 17.37
N ASN A 49 -5.14 -26.22 18.63
CA ASN A 49 -6.11 -27.09 19.29
C ASN A 49 -7.52 -26.70 18.89
N LYS A 50 -8.34 -27.65 18.48
CA LYS A 50 -9.79 -27.45 18.30
C LYS A 50 -10.42 -26.95 19.60
N GLN A 51 -11.03 -25.78 19.57
CA GLN A 51 -11.69 -25.15 20.71
C GLN A 51 -13.22 -25.10 20.53
N GLY A 52 -13.94 -24.67 21.58
CA GLY A 52 -15.40 -24.53 21.56
C GLY A 52 -15.89 -23.40 20.65
N TYR A 53 -16.74 -22.49 21.10
CA TYR A 53 -17.02 -21.26 20.35
C TYR A 53 -15.93 -20.22 20.62
N TYR A 54 -15.51 -19.47 19.59
CA TYR A 54 -14.50 -18.42 19.76
C TYR A 54 -15.10 -17.33 20.62
N LYS A 55 -14.35 -16.81 21.60
CA LYS A 55 -14.87 -15.84 22.56
C LYS A 55 -14.08 -14.56 22.56
N LEU A 56 -14.81 -13.44 22.65
CA LEU A 56 -14.29 -12.10 22.81
C LEU A 56 -14.90 -11.49 24.06
N ASN A 57 -14.06 -11.11 25.02
CA ASN A 57 -14.46 -10.69 26.37
C ASN A 57 -15.44 -11.67 27.05
N GLY A 58 -15.25 -12.98 26.83
CA GLY A 58 -16.09 -14.03 27.40
C GLY A 58 -17.45 -14.24 26.72
N VAL A 59 -17.76 -13.48 25.67
CA VAL A 59 -18.96 -13.60 24.83
C VAL A 59 -18.61 -14.43 23.60
N ASP A 60 -19.49 -15.34 23.18
CA ASP A 60 -19.33 -16.07 21.92
C ASP A 60 -19.28 -15.07 20.76
N CYS A 61 -18.29 -15.25 19.89
CA CYS A 61 -18.15 -14.46 18.67
C CYS A 61 -19.19 -14.92 17.68
N LEU A 62 -20.06 -13.98 17.31
CA LEU A 62 -21.08 -14.18 16.31
C LEU A 62 -20.91 -13.14 15.20
N ASP A 63 -21.08 -13.56 13.96
CA ASP A 63 -21.14 -12.70 12.79
C ASP A 63 -22.43 -11.86 12.75
N PHE A 64 -22.63 -11.09 11.68
CA PHE A 64 -23.87 -10.31 11.50
C PHE A 64 -25.14 -11.15 11.34
N ALA A 65 -25.02 -12.40 10.87
CA ALA A 65 -26.12 -13.34 10.72
C ALA A 65 -26.47 -14.04 12.05
N GLY A 66 -25.64 -13.87 13.09
CA GLY A 66 -25.78 -14.52 14.39
C GLY A 66 -25.18 -15.93 14.41
N GLU A 67 -24.41 -16.30 13.39
CA GLU A 67 -23.68 -17.55 13.32
C GLU A 67 -22.31 -17.39 14.00
N PRO A 68 -21.72 -18.47 14.54
CA PRO A 68 -20.39 -18.38 15.14
C PRO A 68 -19.35 -17.87 14.16
N CYS A 69 -18.58 -16.85 14.56
CA CYS A 69 -17.43 -16.39 13.79
C CYS A 69 -16.52 -17.60 13.48
N ALA A 70 -16.01 -17.65 12.26
CA ALA A 70 -15.05 -18.63 11.84
C ALA A 70 -13.64 -18.32 12.42
N LEU A 71 -12.62 -19.00 11.88
CA LEU A 71 -11.38 -19.42 12.51
C LEU A 71 -10.46 -18.34 13.13
N TYR A 72 -9.45 -18.84 13.84
CA TYR A 72 -8.48 -18.04 14.58
C TYR A 72 -7.48 -17.35 13.67
N SER A 73 -7.43 -16.01 13.76
CA SER A 73 -6.35 -15.21 13.19
C SER A 73 -5.18 -15.04 14.16
N ARG A 74 -3.99 -14.77 13.61
CA ARG A 74 -2.77 -14.46 14.38
C ARG A 74 -2.73 -13.01 14.89
N ALA A 75 -3.77 -12.21 14.68
CA ALA A 75 -3.81 -10.80 15.09
C ALA A 75 -3.59 -10.59 16.59
N ARG A 76 -4.08 -11.50 17.45
CA ARG A 76 -3.80 -11.45 18.90
C ARG A 76 -2.30 -11.53 19.19
N ASP A 77 -1.58 -12.36 18.44
CA ASP A 77 -0.13 -12.49 18.59
C ASP A 77 0.57 -11.22 18.10
N VAL A 78 0.11 -10.64 16.98
CA VAL A 78 0.67 -9.40 16.42
C VAL A 78 0.50 -8.24 17.39
N LEU A 79 -0.70 -8.06 17.94
CA LEU A 79 -1.00 -7.00 18.91
C LEU A 79 -0.27 -7.23 20.24
N THR A 80 -0.13 -8.49 20.68
CA THR A 80 0.71 -8.83 21.84
C THR A 80 2.18 -8.49 21.58
N ALA A 81 2.70 -8.80 20.39
CA ALA A 81 4.07 -8.48 20.02
C ALA A 81 4.29 -6.96 19.93
N ALA A 82 3.34 -6.20 19.39
CA ALA A 82 3.38 -4.73 19.41
C ALA A 82 3.42 -4.20 20.85
N LYS A 83 2.57 -4.73 21.73
CA LYS A 83 2.54 -4.35 23.15
C LYS A 83 3.85 -4.68 23.88
N ASP A 84 4.38 -5.88 23.70
CA ASP A 84 5.64 -6.34 24.30
C ASP A 84 6.83 -5.49 23.82
N ASN A 85 6.72 -4.92 22.62
CA ASN A 85 7.67 -3.95 22.07
C ASN A 85 7.31 -2.50 22.40
N GLY A 86 6.38 -2.27 23.33
CA GLY A 86 6.12 -0.97 23.94
C GLY A 86 5.21 -0.05 23.15
N ALA A 87 4.47 -0.56 22.15
CA ALA A 87 3.49 0.25 21.44
C ALA A 87 2.50 0.91 22.42
N GLU A 88 2.22 2.19 22.16
CA GLU A 88 1.24 2.99 22.89
C GLU A 88 -0.01 3.26 22.06
N LEU A 89 0.13 3.27 20.74
CA LEU A 89 -0.95 3.50 19.79
C LEU A 89 -0.88 2.44 18.69
N ILE A 90 -2.01 1.81 18.41
CA ILE A 90 -2.21 1.02 17.21
C ILE A 90 -2.93 1.88 16.18
N VAL A 91 -2.37 1.98 14.97
CA VAL A 91 -3.02 2.59 13.81
C VAL A 91 -3.30 1.49 12.79
N HIS A 92 -4.58 1.16 12.60
CA HIS A 92 -5.02 0.06 11.75
C HIS A 92 -5.31 0.54 10.32
N ALA A 93 -4.58 0.05 9.32
CA ALA A 93 -4.73 0.43 7.92
C ALA A 93 -5.78 -0.43 7.18
N GLY A 94 -6.96 -0.64 7.78
CA GLY A 94 -8.13 -1.30 7.19
C GLY A 94 -8.14 -2.83 7.20
N ASP A 95 -9.29 -3.39 6.84
CA ASP A 95 -9.65 -4.82 6.91
C ASP A 95 -9.48 -5.37 8.32
N MET A 96 -10.38 -4.90 9.19
CA MET A 96 -10.35 -5.15 10.62
C MET A 96 -10.78 -6.60 10.94
N ASP A 97 -11.95 -6.99 10.47
CA ASP A 97 -12.37 -8.40 10.48
C ASP A 97 -12.99 -8.81 9.14
N TYR A 98 -13.19 -10.11 9.00
CA TYR A 98 -13.66 -10.75 7.78
C TYR A 98 -14.91 -11.57 8.09
N GLU A 99 -15.63 -11.20 9.15
CA GLU A 99 -16.90 -11.78 9.60
C GLU A 99 -18.05 -10.79 9.47
N SER A 100 -17.76 -9.58 8.98
CA SER A 100 -18.69 -8.47 8.97
C SER A 100 -19.31 -8.25 10.35
N ALA A 101 -18.49 -8.31 11.42
CA ALA A 101 -18.94 -8.37 12.80
C ALA A 101 -18.50 -7.14 13.66
N PRO A 102 -19.01 -5.92 13.41
CA PRO A 102 -18.57 -4.69 14.09
C PRO A 102 -18.55 -4.74 15.62
N ARG A 103 -19.57 -5.33 16.22
CA ARG A 103 -19.66 -5.47 17.69
C ARG A 103 -18.58 -6.39 18.23
N MET A 104 -18.33 -7.50 17.53
CA MET A 104 -17.32 -8.46 17.93
C MET A 104 -15.92 -7.88 17.75
N TRP A 105 -15.67 -7.20 16.64
CA TRP A 105 -14.44 -6.44 16.46
C TRP A 105 -14.22 -5.42 17.58
N ARG A 106 -15.28 -4.71 17.99
CA ARG A 106 -15.17 -3.78 19.11
C ARG A 106 -14.74 -4.46 20.41
N TYR A 107 -15.29 -5.65 20.72
CA TYR A 107 -14.82 -6.43 21.86
C TYR A 107 -13.38 -6.87 21.73
N PHE A 108 -12.95 -7.27 20.51
CA PHE A 108 -11.55 -7.59 20.24
C PHE A 108 -10.63 -6.40 20.52
N VAL A 109 -10.96 -5.20 20.02
CA VAL A 109 -10.20 -3.97 20.27
C VAL A 109 -10.13 -3.66 21.76
N ASP A 110 -11.25 -3.73 22.47
CA ASP A 110 -11.27 -3.49 23.92
C ASP A 110 -10.39 -4.52 24.66
N GLU A 111 -10.49 -5.80 24.34
CA GLU A 111 -9.76 -6.87 25.00
C GLU A 111 -8.24 -6.81 24.77
N THR A 112 -7.85 -6.67 23.50
CA THR A 112 -6.47 -6.90 23.02
C THR A 112 -5.64 -5.63 22.94
N ILE A 113 -6.29 -4.47 22.85
CA ILE A 113 -5.61 -3.17 22.65
C ILE A 113 -5.86 -2.29 23.87
N ARG A 114 -7.12 -1.91 24.12
CA ARG A 114 -7.44 -0.86 25.09
C ARG A 114 -7.28 -1.31 26.53
N ASN A 115 -7.76 -2.50 26.88
CA ASN A 115 -7.56 -3.09 28.21
C ASN A 115 -6.09 -3.46 28.46
N GLN A 116 -5.26 -3.53 27.40
CA GLN A 116 -3.82 -3.66 27.50
C GLN A 116 -3.10 -2.30 27.62
N GLY A 117 -3.84 -1.19 27.71
CA GLY A 117 -3.31 0.16 27.87
C GLY A 117 -2.65 0.72 26.60
N MET A 118 -3.15 0.34 25.43
CA MET A 118 -2.81 0.96 24.15
C MET A 118 -4.03 1.72 23.60
N ASP A 119 -3.76 2.78 22.86
CA ASP A 119 -4.74 3.54 22.10
C ASP A 119 -5.00 2.92 20.73
N PHE A 120 -6.12 3.27 20.10
CA PHE A 120 -6.53 2.70 18.81
C PHE A 120 -7.13 3.74 17.86
N LEU A 121 -6.65 3.74 16.62
CA LEU A 121 -7.23 4.43 15.47
C LEU A 121 -7.30 3.45 14.30
N ALA A 122 -8.29 3.60 13.42
CA ALA A 122 -8.44 2.76 12.24
C ALA A 122 -8.99 3.53 11.04
N VAL A 123 -8.63 3.07 9.85
CA VAL A 123 -9.25 3.45 8.57
C VAL A 123 -10.08 2.28 8.04
N LYS A 124 -11.09 2.58 7.24
CA LYS A 124 -11.92 1.59 6.54
C LYS A 124 -11.13 0.86 5.46
N GLY A 125 -11.24 -0.46 5.41
CA GLY A 125 -10.84 -1.32 4.29
C GLY A 125 -12.04 -1.81 3.48
N ASN A 126 -11.79 -2.64 2.47
CA ASN A 126 -12.88 -3.13 1.61
C ASN A 126 -13.76 -4.16 2.34
N HIS A 127 -13.20 -4.97 3.24
CA HIS A 127 -13.98 -5.91 4.05
C HIS A 127 -14.85 -5.20 5.10
N ASP A 128 -14.53 -3.94 5.41
CA ASP A 128 -15.29 -3.15 6.36
C ASP A 128 -16.41 -2.33 5.68
N ALA A 129 -16.46 -2.33 4.35
CA ALA A 129 -17.27 -1.41 3.56
C ALA A 129 -18.78 -1.73 3.58
N ASP A 130 -19.61 -0.69 3.40
CA ASP A 130 -21.06 -0.89 3.27
C ASP A 130 -21.38 -1.79 2.06
N GLY A 131 -22.19 -2.82 2.30
CA GLY A 131 -22.56 -3.81 1.28
C GLY A 131 -21.63 -5.01 1.20
N TRP A 132 -20.48 -5.01 1.91
CA TRP A 132 -19.62 -6.18 2.03
C TRP A 132 -20.38 -7.34 2.69
N ASP A 133 -20.17 -8.57 2.21
CA ASP A 133 -20.95 -9.78 2.55
C ASP A 133 -22.48 -9.61 2.46
N GLY A 134 -22.96 -8.66 1.64
CA GLY A 134 -24.37 -8.31 1.53
C GLY A 134 -24.92 -7.48 2.69
N VAL A 135 -24.08 -7.05 3.63
CA VAL A 135 -24.47 -6.28 4.81
C VAL A 135 -24.57 -4.80 4.51
N GLN A 136 -25.80 -4.30 4.40
CA GLN A 136 -26.06 -2.88 4.20
C GLN A 136 -25.66 -2.06 5.43
N ASN A 137 -24.95 -0.94 5.22
CA ASN A 137 -24.47 -0.04 6.28
C ASN A 137 -23.50 -0.72 7.28
N LEU A 138 -22.69 -1.68 6.84
CA LEU A 138 -21.70 -2.37 7.66
C LEU A 138 -20.72 -1.39 8.33
N TRP A 139 -20.28 -0.35 7.63
CA TRP A 139 -19.48 0.73 8.17
C TRP A 139 -20.33 1.83 8.78
N SER A 140 -21.25 2.38 7.97
CA SER A 140 -21.93 3.65 8.24
C SER A 140 -23.12 3.53 9.19
N GLY A 141 -23.56 2.29 9.47
CA GLY A 141 -24.69 1.98 10.32
C GLY A 141 -24.55 2.59 11.71
N ASN A 142 -25.66 3.08 12.25
CA ASN A 142 -25.71 3.66 13.59
C ASN A 142 -26.90 3.05 14.36
N PRO A 143 -26.67 2.40 15.52
CA PRO A 143 -25.39 2.29 16.25
C PRO A 143 -24.52 1.09 15.85
N GLU A 144 -24.92 0.30 14.86
CA GLU A 144 -24.39 -1.04 14.66
C GLU A 144 -23.12 -1.14 13.82
N GLY A 145 -22.83 -0.17 12.94
CA GLY A 145 -21.71 -0.25 12.01
C GLY A 145 -20.35 0.03 12.66
N TYR A 146 -19.27 -0.35 11.97
CA TYR A 146 -17.89 -0.18 12.46
C TYR A 146 -17.60 1.23 12.94
N ALA A 147 -17.98 2.25 12.18
CA ALA A 147 -17.73 3.64 12.57
C ALA A 147 -18.39 3.99 13.90
N ALA A 148 -19.64 3.57 14.12
CA ALA A 148 -20.35 3.83 15.37
C ALA A 148 -19.71 3.09 16.56
N GLN A 149 -19.31 1.82 16.36
CA GLN A 149 -18.65 1.01 17.37
C GLN A 149 -17.26 1.55 17.76
N LEU A 150 -16.52 2.11 16.79
CA LEU A 150 -15.14 2.57 16.97
C LEU A 150 -15.01 4.05 17.34
N ARG A 151 -16.01 4.91 17.12
CA ARG A 151 -15.96 6.33 17.55
C ARG A 151 -15.55 6.51 19.01
N GLY A 152 -15.95 5.59 19.90
CA GLY A 152 -15.59 5.61 21.32
C GLY A 152 -14.17 5.10 21.65
N THR A 153 -13.38 4.70 20.66
CA THR A 153 -11.95 4.34 20.83
C THR A 153 -11.01 5.50 20.57
N VAL A 154 -11.51 6.61 20.00
CA VAL A 154 -10.70 7.81 19.75
C VAL A 154 -9.98 8.21 21.05
N PRO A 155 -8.64 8.24 21.05
CA PRO A 155 -7.87 8.48 22.25
C PRO A 155 -8.13 9.88 22.82
N ALA A 156 -8.27 9.98 24.14
CA ALA A 156 -8.53 11.27 24.80
C ALA A 156 -7.40 12.29 24.61
N ARG A 157 -6.18 11.83 24.34
CA ARG A 157 -5.01 12.67 24.04
C ARG A 157 -4.86 13.04 22.56
N ALA A 158 -5.71 12.51 21.69
CA ALA A 158 -5.74 12.84 20.27
C ALA A 158 -6.76 13.95 20.01
N ASN A 159 -6.41 14.90 19.14
CA ASN A 159 -7.37 15.86 18.60
C ASN A 159 -7.81 15.38 17.21
N CYS A 160 -8.92 14.64 17.16
CA CYS A 160 -9.44 14.06 15.92
C CYS A 160 -10.60 14.88 15.34
N ARG A 161 -10.62 15.03 14.01
CA ARG A 161 -11.65 15.73 13.23
C ARG A 161 -11.93 15.00 11.92
N GLY A 162 -13.14 15.17 11.39
CA GLY A 162 -13.62 14.44 10.21
C GLY A 162 -14.43 13.20 10.54
N SER A 163 -14.76 12.38 9.55
CA SER A 163 -15.55 11.16 9.71
C SER A 163 -14.62 10.01 10.06
N TYR A 164 -14.88 9.32 11.17
CA TYR A 164 -14.02 8.27 11.70
C TYR A 164 -13.69 7.24 10.61
N GLY A 165 -12.39 7.06 10.35
CA GLY A 165 -11.84 6.09 9.41
C GLY A 165 -12.18 6.28 7.93
N GLU A 166 -12.76 7.42 7.53
CA GLU A 166 -13.05 7.74 6.12
C GLU A 166 -12.30 8.99 5.64
N ASP A 167 -12.41 10.09 6.38
CA ASP A 167 -11.74 11.36 6.10
C ASP A 167 -11.33 12.04 7.41
N MET A 168 -10.56 11.30 8.20
CA MET A 168 -10.21 11.67 9.58
C MET A 168 -8.79 12.18 9.68
N VAL A 169 -8.59 13.27 10.40
CA VAL A 169 -7.27 13.72 10.84
C VAL A 169 -7.21 13.65 12.35
N CYS A 170 -6.15 13.07 12.89
CA CYS A 170 -5.88 13.00 14.32
C CYS A 170 -4.50 13.54 14.62
N ASP A 171 -4.44 14.70 15.26
CA ASP A 171 -3.19 15.22 15.82
C ASP A 171 -2.93 14.52 17.16
N TYR A 172 -1.78 13.87 17.28
CA TYR A 172 -1.41 13.05 18.42
C TYR A 172 0.06 13.28 18.76
N GLY A 173 0.30 14.09 19.77
CA GLY A 173 1.67 14.50 20.13
C GLY A 173 2.37 15.16 18.93
N PRO A 174 3.55 14.67 18.50
CA PRO A 174 4.31 15.25 17.40
C PRO A 174 3.83 14.81 16.00
N VAL A 175 2.80 13.96 15.91
CA VAL A 175 2.35 13.30 14.67
C VAL A 175 0.94 13.74 14.29
N ALA A 176 0.72 14.07 13.02
CA ALA A 176 -0.61 14.14 12.41
C ALA A 176 -0.87 12.87 11.59
N PHE A 177 -1.85 12.07 12.03
CA PHE A 177 -2.36 10.95 11.25
C PHE A 177 -3.50 11.42 10.36
N VAL A 178 -3.37 11.20 9.05
CA VAL A 178 -4.38 11.52 8.04
C VAL A 178 -4.93 10.22 7.48
N LEU A 179 -6.08 9.79 8.00
CA LEU A 179 -6.74 8.53 7.65
C LEU A 179 -7.76 8.77 6.54
N SER A 180 -7.66 8.02 5.44
CA SER A 180 -8.53 8.16 4.27
C SER A 180 -9.05 6.81 3.78
N SER A 181 -10.35 6.65 3.52
CA SER A 181 -10.89 5.46 2.85
C SER A 181 -10.74 5.51 1.34
N VAL A 182 -9.68 6.17 0.83
CA VAL A 182 -9.47 6.32 -0.62
C VAL A 182 -9.39 4.93 -1.27
N GLY A 183 -10.09 4.77 -2.38
CA GLY A 183 -10.18 3.55 -3.18
C GLY A 183 -11.15 2.50 -2.65
N VAL A 184 -11.80 2.70 -1.50
CA VAL A 184 -12.70 1.69 -0.91
C VAL A 184 -14.06 1.66 -1.62
N GLU A 185 -14.68 2.82 -1.81
CA GLU A 185 -16.03 2.92 -2.40
C GLU A 185 -16.03 2.76 -3.92
N GLU A 186 -15.00 3.26 -4.58
CA GLU A 186 -14.84 3.18 -6.02
C GLU A 186 -13.35 3.17 -6.39
N ALA A 187 -12.97 2.27 -7.29
CA ALA A 187 -11.60 2.10 -7.70
C ALA A 187 -11.18 3.12 -8.76
N GLY A 188 -9.92 3.55 -8.69
CA GLY A 188 -9.20 4.21 -9.76
C GLY A 188 -9.22 5.74 -9.72
N GLU A 189 -8.25 6.34 -10.40
CA GLU A 189 -7.98 7.77 -10.28
C GLU A 189 -9.07 8.69 -10.85
N GLY A 190 -9.84 8.19 -11.82
CA GLY A 190 -10.92 8.93 -12.47
C GLY A 190 -12.20 9.05 -11.64
N SER A 191 -12.32 8.30 -10.55
CA SER A 191 -13.51 8.28 -9.70
C SER A 191 -13.73 9.63 -8.98
N ASP A 192 -14.98 10.07 -8.94
CA ASP A 192 -15.38 11.25 -8.18
C ASP A 192 -15.21 11.06 -6.66
N THR A 193 -15.32 9.84 -6.13
CA THR A 193 -15.10 9.58 -4.69
C THR A 193 -13.63 9.72 -4.34
N ASN A 194 -12.73 9.08 -5.09
CA ASN A 194 -11.29 9.22 -4.91
C ASN A 194 -10.82 10.67 -5.04
N ARG A 195 -11.38 11.44 -5.98
CA ARG A 195 -11.09 12.87 -6.09
C ARG A 195 -11.46 13.67 -4.84
N ARG A 196 -12.57 13.36 -4.17
CA ARG A 196 -12.92 14.00 -2.89
C ARG A 196 -11.92 13.64 -1.78
N HIS A 197 -11.42 12.40 -1.76
CA HIS A 197 -10.35 12.01 -0.84
C HIS A 197 -9.04 12.72 -1.16
N TYR A 198 -8.68 12.93 -2.43
CA TYR A 198 -7.50 13.73 -2.79
C TYR A 198 -7.60 15.15 -2.27
N GLU A 199 -8.75 15.80 -2.46
CA GLU A 199 -8.97 17.14 -1.92
C GLU A 199 -8.94 17.16 -0.39
N PHE A 200 -9.44 16.12 0.26
CA PHE A 200 -9.33 15.96 1.71
C PHE A 200 -7.87 15.83 2.15
N LEU A 201 -7.09 14.94 1.54
CA LEU A 201 -5.67 14.74 1.85
C LEU A 201 -4.89 16.06 1.69
N GLU A 202 -5.09 16.76 0.59
CA GLU A 202 -4.46 18.05 0.32
C GLU A 202 -4.81 19.09 1.41
N ARG A 203 -6.10 19.24 1.75
CA ARG A 203 -6.54 20.16 2.82
C ARG A 203 -6.01 19.75 4.20
N ALA A 204 -5.99 18.46 4.50
CA ALA A 204 -5.54 17.93 5.79
C ALA A 204 -4.05 18.19 6.01
N LEU A 205 -3.23 17.95 4.98
CA LEU A 205 -1.78 18.04 5.06
C LEU A 205 -1.27 19.47 4.97
N SER A 206 -1.89 20.31 4.12
CA SER A 206 -1.56 21.74 4.02
C SER A 206 -1.93 22.53 5.28
N GLY A 207 -2.96 22.09 6.01
CA GLY A 207 -3.36 22.69 7.28
C GLY A 207 -2.65 22.15 8.52
N SER A 208 -1.67 21.25 8.35
CA SER A 208 -0.95 20.63 9.48
C SER A 208 0.47 21.18 9.61
N ASP A 209 0.79 21.67 10.80
CA ASP A 209 2.14 22.06 11.21
C ASP A 209 2.88 20.93 11.95
N ALA A 210 2.31 19.72 11.98
CA ALA A 210 2.94 18.58 12.63
C ALA A 210 4.27 18.25 11.95
N ARG A 211 5.29 17.93 12.75
CA ARG A 211 6.60 17.50 12.26
C ARG A 211 6.47 16.24 11.43
N TRP A 212 5.76 15.27 11.99
CA TRP A 212 5.55 13.99 11.35
C TRP A 212 4.12 13.95 10.83
N LYS A 213 3.99 13.70 9.53
CA LYS A 213 2.70 13.48 8.89
C LYS A 213 2.68 12.04 8.40
N VAL A 214 1.62 11.32 8.73
CA VAL A 214 1.44 9.94 8.26
C VAL A 214 0.08 9.83 7.58
N CYS A 215 0.10 9.63 6.27
CA CYS A 215 -1.10 9.25 5.54
C CYS A 215 -1.35 7.76 5.70
N VAL A 216 -2.59 7.38 6.02
CA VAL A 216 -2.99 5.99 6.23
C VAL A 216 -4.26 5.69 5.46
N TRP A 217 -4.24 4.66 4.63
CA TRP A 217 -5.42 4.15 3.92
C TRP A 217 -5.27 2.67 3.64
N HIS A 218 -6.34 1.98 3.26
CA HIS A 218 -6.27 0.53 3.09
C HIS A 218 -5.80 0.12 1.68
N MET A 219 -6.55 0.56 0.67
CA MET A 219 -6.42 0.10 -0.71
C MET A 219 -5.10 0.51 -1.36
N ASN A 220 -4.67 -0.19 -2.41
CA ASN A 220 -3.39 0.11 -3.06
C ASN A 220 -3.55 0.74 -4.45
N MET A 221 -2.45 1.29 -4.95
CA MET A 221 -2.20 1.39 -6.39
C MET A 221 -1.38 0.15 -6.78
N GLU A 222 -1.63 -0.45 -7.95
CA GLU A 222 -1.08 -1.78 -8.29
C GLU A 222 0.46 -1.85 -8.30
N ASP A 223 1.14 -0.77 -8.68
CA ASP A 223 2.61 -0.68 -8.66
C ASP A 223 3.17 -0.35 -7.27
N MET A 224 2.32 0.09 -6.32
CA MET A 224 2.69 0.40 -4.93
C MET A 224 2.34 -0.74 -3.97
N GLN A 225 2.32 -1.96 -4.50
CA GLN A 225 2.20 -3.21 -3.76
C GLN A 225 2.91 -4.34 -4.53
N VAL A 226 3.09 -5.52 -3.91
CA VAL A 226 3.92 -6.60 -4.48
C VAL A 226 3.17 -7.90 -4.79
N SER A 227 1.90 -8.01 -4.40
CA SER A 227 1.01 -9.15 -4.63
C SER A 227 0.08 -8.93 -5.84
N TYR A 228 -1.13 -9.49 -5.83
CA TYR A 228 -2.08 -9.48 -6.96
C TYR A 228 -3.03 -8.28 -6.99
N LYS A 229 -2.97 -7.37 -6.02
CA LYS A 229 -3.96 -6.29 -5.88
C LYS A 229 -3.84 -5.25 -7.02
N GLY A 230 -4.99 -4.82 -7.53
CA GLY A 230 -5.10 -3.85 -8.62
C GLY A 230 -4.99 -2.40 -8.15
N ASP A 231 -5.17 -1.47 -9.10
CA ASP A 231 -5.26 -0.04 -8.80
C ASP A 231 -6.66 0.33 -8.33
N SER A 232 -6.78 0.68 -7.05
CA SER A 232 -8.01 1.22 -6.48
C SER A 232 -7.89 2.70 -6.09
N THR A 233 -6.68 3.21 -5.89
CA THR A 233 -6.46 4.53 -5.28
C THR A 233 -5.91 5.57 -6.23
N GLY A 234 -5.36 5.18 -7.39
CA GLY A 234 -4.66 6.07 -8.30
C GLY A 234 -3.32 6.59 -7.78
N TRP A 235 -2.64 7.40 -8.59
CA TRP A 235 -1.36 8.02 -8.21
C TRP A 235 -1.54 9.31 -7.41
N GLY A 236 -2.71 9.95 -7.53
CA GLY A 236 -3.01 11.24 -6.91
C GLY A 236 -2.80 11.25 -5.40
N ALA A 237 -3.31 10.24 -4.67
CA ALA A 237 -3.16 10.14 -3.21
C ALA A 237 -1.68 10.08 -2.79
N TYR A 238 -0.88 9.23 -3.45
CA TYR A 238 0.55 9.08 -3.17
C TYR A 238 1.32 10.38 -3.45
N GLU A 239 1.05 11.01 -4.60
CA GLU A 239 1.76 12.24 -5.00
C GLU A 239 1.38 13.43 -4.09
N ILE A 240 0.13 13.52 -3.61
CA ILE A 240 -0.29 14.53 -2.63
C ILE A 240 0.47 14.33 -1.30
N CYS A 241 0.48 13.11 -0.76
CA CYS A 241 1.21 12.83 0.48
C CYS A 241 2.72 13.10 0.33
N ARG A 242 3.32 12.81 -0.83
CA ARG A 242 4.71 13.15 -1.13
C ARG A 242 4.98 14.66 -1.04
N LYS A 243 4.15 15.48 -1.67
CA LYS A 243 4.31 16.94 -1.70
C LYS A 243 4.33 17.56 -0.31
N HIS A 244 3.68 16.93 0.66
CA HIS A 244 3.62 17.38 2.03
C HIS A 244 4.61 16.68 2.96
N GLY A 245 5.53 15.88 2.42
CA GLY A 245 6.52 15.16 3.21
C GLY A 245 5.90 14.13 4.17
N ALA A 246 4.74 13.55 3.81
CA ALA A 246 4.09 12.57 4.66
C ALA A 246 4.61 11.17 4.38
N PHE A 247 4.84 10.39 5.44
CA PHE A 247 5.03 8.94 5.31
C PHE A 247 3.68 8.28 4.99
N ILE A 248 3.68 7.27 4.13
CA ILE A 248 2.45 6.62 3.66
C ILE A 248 2.41 5.18 4.18
N VAL A 249 1.30 4.80 4.79
CA VAL A 249 1.08 3.44 5.29
C VAL A 249 -0.19 2.87 4.69
N THR A 250 -0.09 1.69 4.06
CA THR A 250 -1.22 1.00 3.43
C THR A 250 -1.38 -0.45 3.85
N GLY A 251 -2.54 -1.07 3.60
CA GLY A 251 -2.82 -2.49 3.88
C GLY A 251 -3.02 -3.28 2.57
N HIS A 252 -4.04 -4.15 2.56
CA HIS A 252 -4.69 -4.79 1.41
C HIS A 252 -3.86 -5.84 0.66
N ALA A 253 -2.60 -5.55 0.37
CA ALA A 253 -1.72 -6.46 -0.39
C ALA A 253 -1.31 -7.72 0.36
N HIS A 254 -1.72 -7.85 1.63
CA HIS A 254 -1.39 -8.96 2.51
C HIS A 254 0.12 -9.26 2.58
N THR A 255 0.97 -8.25 2.55
CA THR A 255 2.43 -8.39 2.59
C THR A 255 3.02 -7.28 3.43
N TYR A 256 4.27 -7.45 3.85
CA TYR A 256 5.09 -6.31 4.21
C TYR A 256 5.94 -5.90 3.03
N SER A 257 5.89 -4.63 2.64
CA SER A 257 6.83 -4.06 1.68
C SER A 257 7.06 -2.59 1.98
N ARG A 258 8.27 -2.11 1.69
CA ARG A 258 8.64 -0.71 1.92
C ARG A 258 9.46 -0.17 0.77
N THR A 259 9.12 1.02 0.30
CA THR A 259 9.86 1.71 -0.75
C THR A 259 11.17 2.29 -0.22
N LYS A 260 12.09 2.56 -1.14
CA LYS A 260 13.16 3.55 -0.96
C LYS A 260 12.55 4.94 -0.74
N GLN A 261 13.38 5.94 -0.48
CA GLN A 261 12.93 7.33 -0.52
C GLN A 261 12.44 7.69 -1.93
N MET A 262 11.21 8.16 -2.01
CA MET A 262 10.50 8.49 -3.24
C MET A 262 10.50 10.00 -3.44
N ALA A 263 11.08 10.45 -4.55
CA ALA A 263 11.03 11.83 -5.02
C ALA A 263 9.86 12.09 -5.98
N ARG A 264 9.23 11.04 -6.54
CA ARG A 264 7.98 11.10 -7.32
C ARG A 264 7.23 9.77 -7.29
N PHE A 265 5.90 9.86 -7.25
CA PHE A 265 5.02 8.74 -7.56
C PHE A 265 4.38 8.89 -8.95
N GLY A 266 3.98 10.12 -9.28
CA GLY A 266 3.36 10.41 -10.56
C GLY A 266 3.50 11.85 -11.00
N THR A 267 3.11 12.13 -12.24
CA THR A 267 3.04 13.50 -12.79
C THR A 267 1.62 13.82 -13.17
N LYS A 268 1.18 15.04 -12.83
CA LYS A 268 -0.11 15.54 -13.29
C LYS A 268 -0.02 15.88 -14.77
N GLN A 269 -0.60 15.03 -15.61
CA GLN A 269 -0.83 15.32 -17.01
C GLN A 269 -2.34 15.48 -17.17
N TRP A 270 -2.82 16.71 -17.36
CA TRP A 270 -4.26 17.03 -17.39
C TRP A 270 -4.94 16.92 -16.01
N SER A 271 -6.19 16.45 -15.95
CA SER A 271 -6.95 16.25 -14.70
C SER A 271 -6.64 14.93 -13.99
N HIS A 272 -5.61 14.18 -14.43
CA HIS A 272 -5.20 12.90 -13.85
C HIS A 272 -3.68 12.86 -13.63
N THR A 273 -3.24 12.00 -12.71
CA THR A 273 -1.84 11.71 -12.43
C THR A 273 -1.45 10.42 -13.14
N LYS A 274 -0.34 10.45 -13.86
CA LYS A 274 0.22 9.27 -14.54
C LYS A 274 1.45 8.77 -13.79
N LYS A 275 1.66 7.45 -13.77
CA LYS A 275 2.87 6.80 -13.24
C LYS A 275 4.13 7.52 -13.67
N TYR A 276 4.93 7.94 -12.69
CA TYR A 276 6.27 8.46 -12.89
C TYR A 276 7.06 8.27 -11.60
N LEU A 277 7.48 7.03 -11.36
CA LEU A 277 8.23 6.67 -10.15
C LEU A 277 9.66 7.20 -10.25
N ARG A 278 10.07 7.99 -9.26
CA ARG A 278 11.46 8.43 -9.09
C ARG A 278 11.88 8.20 -7.65
N VAL A 279 12.91 7.37 -7.47
CA VAL A 279 13.61 7.22 -6.19
C VAL A 279 14.65 8.33 -6.03
N SER A 280 14.99 8.63 -4.79
CA SER A 280 16.09 9.54 -4.41
C SER A 280 16.78 8.96 -3.17
N GLY A 281 17.88 9.58 -2.74
CA GLY A 281 18.67 9.10 -1.62
C GLY A 281 19.58 7.93 -2.00
N ASN A 282 20.70 7.83 -1.29
CA ASN A 282 21.70 6.77 -1.50
C ASN A 282 21.66 5.68 -0.43
N ASP A 283 20.87 5.88 0.64
CA ASP A 283 20.74 4.96 1.77
C ASP A 283 19.28 4.51 1.93
N ASP A 284 19.01 3.24 1.62
CA ASP A 284 17.69 2.64 1.73
C ASP A 284 17.14 2.60 3.16
N SER A 285 17.99 2.83 4.16
CA SER A 285 17.65 2.85 5.59
C SER A 285 17.38 4.26 6.12
N ARG A 286 17.63 5.32 5.34
CA ARG A 286 17.44 6.71 5.77
C ARG A 286 16.54 7.44 4.77
N ILE A 287 15.34 7.78 5.22
CA ILE A 287 14.29 8.35 4.38
C ILE A 287 13.99 9.75 4.86
N HIS A 288 14.39 10.74 4.08
CA HIS A 288 14.03 12.12 4.27
C HIS A 288 12.57 12.34 3.88
N LEU A 289 11.82 12.96 4.79
CA LEU A 289 10.44 13.38 4.62
C LEU A 289 10.45 14.90 4.49
N HIS A 290 10.43 15.37 3.24
CA HIS A 290 10.52 16.79 2.91
C HIS A 290 9.26 17.25 2.18
N PRO A 291 8.57 18.30 2.67
CA PRO A 291 7.49 18.91 1.92
C PRO A 291 8.06 19.75 0.76
N GLY A 292 7.53 19.56 -0.44
CA GLY A 292 7.93 20.30 -1.63
C GLY A 292 7.12 19.87 -2.86
N GLU A 293 6.57 20.83 -3.59
CA GLU A 293 5.79 20.59 -4.81
C GLU A 293 6.64 19.82 -5.84
N GLU A 294 7.89 20.26 -6.03
CA GLU A 294 8.78 19.72 -7.06
C GLU A 294 9.89 18.79 -6.52
N ASP A 295 10.31 19.02 -5.29
CA ASP A 295 11.46 18.38 -4.63
C ASP A 295 11.11 17.67 -3.32
N GLY A 296 9.83 17.64 -2.93
CA GLY A 296 9.38 16.88 -1.77
C GLY A 296 9.70 15.38 -1.86
N THR A 297 9.80 14.74 -0.71
CA THR A 297 10.18 13.33 -0.59
C THR A 297 9.28 12.60 0.41
N SER A 298 9.06 11.31 0.16
CA SER A 298 8.22 10.44 0.97
C SER A 298 8.66 8.99 0.85
N ALA A 299 8.00 8.07 1.55
CA ALA A 299 8.09 6.64 1.32
C ALA A 299 6.76 5.98 1.67
N VAL A 300 6.56 4.77 1.15
CA VAL A 300 5.39 3.92 1.41
C VAL A 300 5.84 2.69 2.18
N ALA A 301 5.04 2.29 3.18
CA ALA A 301 5.06 0.95 3.75
C ALA A 301 3.68 0.30 3.61
N VAL A 302 3.65 -0.88 3.00
CA VAL A 302 2.49 -1.77 3.00
C VAL A 302 2.61 -2.71 4.20
N VAL A 303 1.60 -2.76 5.06
CA VAL A 303 1.61 -3.44 6.36
C VAL A 303 0.50 -4.50 6.49
N GLY A 304 0.13 -5.15 5.38
CA GLY A 304 -0.98 -6.12 5.34
C GLY A 304 -0.70 -7.51 5.93
N PHE A 305 0.30 -7.64 6.77
CA PHE A 305 0.75 -8.92 7.34
C PHE A 305 0.33 -9.03 8.83
N GLY A 306 -0.77 -8.37 9.21
CA GLY A 306 -1.20 -8.16 10.60
C GLY A 306 -1.88 -9.36 11.28
N GLY A 307 -2.00 -10.49 10.59
CA GLY A 307 -2.41 -11.75 11.22
C GLY A 307 -3.40 -12.59 10.43
N TYR A 308 -3.89 -12.07 9.29
CA TYR A 308 -4.71 -12.84 8.37
C TYR A 308 -3.86 -13.72 7.45
N LYS A 309 -3.28 -13.10 6.41
CA LYS A 309 -2.48 -13.76 5.39
C LYS A 309 -1.11 -13.11 5.27
N ASN A 310 -0.24 -13.82 4.57
CA ASN A 310 0.97 -13.27 4.01
C ASN A 310 1.05 -13.82 2.58
N GLU A 311 0.77 -12.99 1.58
CA GLU A 311 0.66 -13.42 0.19
C GLU A 311 2.02 -13.51 -0.47
N ALA A 312 2.07 -14.21 -1.60
CA ALA A 312 3.22 -14.29 -2.48
C ALA A 312 3.58 -12.93 -3.12
N MET A 313 4.86 -12.70 -3.35
CA MET A 313 5.36 -11.63 -4.20
C MET A 313 5.16 -12.03 -5.66
N LEU A 314 4.32 -11.28 -6.36
CA LEU A 314 3.99 -11.49 -7.77
C LEU A 314 4.55 -10.40 -8.68
N ARG A 315 5.02 -9.29 -8.12
CA ARG A 315 5.66 -8.19 -8.84
C ARG A 315 6.77 -7.56 -8.03
N GLY A 316 7.83 -7.15 -8.72
CA GLY A 316 8.97 -6.42 -8.15
C GLY A 316 9.06 -5.00 -8.68
N GLY A 317 10.14 -4.31 -8.35
CA GLY A 317 10.36 -2.94 -8.79
C GLY A 317 11.56 -2.30 -8.11
N LYS A 318 12.31 -1.48 -8.85
CA LYS A 318 13.53 -0.81 -8.34
C LYS A 318 13.25 0.19 -7.21
N HIS A 319 11.99 0.55 -7.00
CA HIS A 319 11.57 1.46 -5.93
C HIS A 319 11.40 0.76 -4.59
N TRP A 320 11.39 -0.57 -4.53
CA TRP A 320 11.36 -1.31 -3.28
C TRP A 320 12.73 -1.35 -2.60
N ALA A 321 12.74 -1.12 -1.28
CA ALA A 321 13.90 -1.28 -0.41
C ALA A 321 13.84 -2.60 0.36
N LYS A 322 12.62 -3.06 0.70
CA LYS A 322 12.38 -4.33 1.38
C LYS A 322 11.05 -4.91 0.97
N VAL A 323 11.01 -6.23 0.80
CA VAL A 323 9.78 -7.04 0.73
C VAL A 323 9.90 -8.19 1.72
N TYR A 324 8.82 -8.51 2.42
CA TYR A 324 8.72 -9.69 3.29
C TYR A 324 7.39 -10.40 3.03
N SER A 325 7.49 -11.55 2.37
CA SER A 325 6.38 -12.23 1.70
C SER A 325 6.55 -13.75 1.72
N THR A 326 5.46 -14.53 1.70
CA THR A 326 5.50 -16.02 1.75
C THR A 326 6.32 -16.66 0.64
N SER A 327 6.42 -16.00 -0.51
CA SER A 327 7.35 -16.39 -1.58
C SER A 327 7.90 -15.16 -2.27
N CYS A 328 9.11 -15.28 -2.81
CA CYS A 328 9.81 -14.23 -3.53
C CYS A 328 9.90 -14.58 -5.01
N LEU A 329 9.95 -13.56 -5.86
CA LEU A 329 10.35 -13.74 -7.26
C LEU A 329 11.81 -14.21 -7.31
N ASP A 330 12.12 -15.08 -8.26
CA ASP A 330 13.47 -15.65 -8.42
C ASP A 330 14.51 -14.54 -8.61
N GLY A 331 15.50 -14.51 -7.71
CA GLY A 331 16.60 -13.55 -7.75
C GLY A 331 16.23 -12.11 -7.37
N ASP A 332 15.04 -11.86 -6.79
CA ASP A 332 14.71 -10.53 -6.29
C ASP A 332 15.68 -10.13 -5.16
N PRO A 333 16.33 -8.95 -5.25
CA PRO A 333 17.41 -8.59 -4.33
C PRO A 333 16.92 -8.08 -2.97
N VAL A 334 15.63 -7.72 -2.84
CA VAL A 334 15.09 -7.05 -1.64
C VAL A 334 14.01 -7.88 -0.94
N CYS A 335 13.54 -8.97 -1.55
CA CYS A 335 12.59 -9.88 -0.95
C CYS A 335 13.25 -10.86 0.02
N GLU A 336 12.73 -10.89 1.24
CA GLU A 336 12.99 -11.96 2.21
C GLU A 336 11.74 -12.83 2.34
N GLN A 337 11.91 -14.14 2.20
CA GLN A 337 10.82 -15.08 2.35
C GLN A 337 10.36 -15.15 3.82
N ALA A 338 9.06 -14.97 4.04
CA ALA A 338 8.42 -15.13 5.33
C ALA A 338 8.30 -16.61 5.68
N SER A 339 8.97 -17.04 6.76
CA SER A 339 8.80 -18.39 7.28
C SER A 339 7.46 -18.49 8.02
N ASP A 340 6.86 -19.68 8.04
CA ASP A 340 5.63 -19.91 8.82
C ASP A 340 5.81 -19.62 10.31
N ASP A 341 7.05 -19.73 10.81
CA ASP A 341 7.41 -19.43 12.19
C ASP A 341 7.44 -17.92 12.51
N GLU A 342 7.58 -17.03 11.52
CA GLU A 342 7.70 -15.56 11.70
C GLU A 342 6.83 -14.74 10.70
N LYS A 343 5.74 -15.35 10.23
CA LYS A 343 4.99 -14.92 9.04
C LYS A 343 4.27 -13.57 9.14
N PHE A 344 3.79 -13.23 10.33
CA PHE A 344 2.93 -12.08 10.59
C PHE A 344 3.63 -11.06 11.47
N GLY A 345 3.17 -9.82 11.47
CA GLY A 345 3.80 -8.77 12.25
C GLY A 345 3.15 -7.40 12.11
N ALA A 346 3.89 -6.41 12.60
CA ALA A 346 3.53 -5.01 12.55
C ALA A 346 4.76 -4.17 12.20
N LEU A 347 4.55 -2.96 11.68
CA LEU A 347 5.60 -1.94 11.59
C LEU A 347 5.50 -1.02 12.81
N LEU A 348 6.56 -0.95 13.62
CA LEU A 348 6.65 -0.01 14.73
C LEU A 348 7.47 1.21 14.34
N CYS A 349 7.08 2.38 14.83
CA CYS A 349 7.84 3.63 14.69
C CYS A 349 7.84 4.43 16.00
N ASP A 350 8.99 5.00 16.35
CA ASP A 350 9.19 5.85 17.52
C ASP A 350 9.25 7.32 17.14
N PHE A 351 8.14 8.04 17.29
CA PHE A 351 8.06 9.46 17.00
C PHE A 351 8.45 10.28 18.23
N PRO A 352 9.62 10.94 18.26
CA PRO A 352 10.08 11.60 19.48
C PRO A 352 9.27 12.86 19.81
N ASP A 353 8.96 13.06 21.09
CA ASP A 353 8.33 14.30 21.56
C ASP A 353 9.32 15.49 21.60
N ASP A 354 10.63 15.20 21.61
CA ASP A 354 11.68 16.23 21.67
C ASP A 354 11.65 17.10 20.39
N PRO A 355 11.40 18.41 20.50
CA PRO A 355 11.40 19.29 19.36
C PRO A 355 12.78 19.40 18.66
N GLY A 356 13.87 18.99 19.31
CA GLY A 356 15.20 18.91 18.69
C GLY A 356 15.45 17.66 17.85
N SER A 357 14.63 16.61 17.99
CA SER A 357 14.85 15.36 17.25
C SER A 357 14.27 15.42 15.83
N SER A 358 15.13 15.20 14.84
CA SER A 358 14.74 15.10 13.44
C SER A 358 14.59 13.67 12.95
N GLU A 359 14.77 12.66 13.80
CA GLU A 359 14.78 11.25 13.38
C GLU A 359 13.74 10.44 14.14
N THR A 360 13.02 9.58 13.40
CA THR A 360 12.11 8.56 13.92
C THR A 360 12.63 7.21 13.47
N GLU A 361 12.90 6.31 14.40
CA GLU A 361 13.26 4.93 14.06
C GLU A 361 12.00 4.11 13.79
N CYS A 362 12.00 3.33 12.72
CA CYS A 362 10.96 2.37 12.38
C CYS A 362 11.54 0.97 12.18
N TRP A 363 10.84 -0.06 12.64
CA TRP A 363 11.27 -1.45 12.49
C TRP A 363 10.08 -2.41 12.49
N THR A 364 10.22 -3.54 11.79
CA THR A 364 9.21 -4.60 11.85
C THR A 364 9.33 -5.44 13.10
N VAL A 365 8.20 -5.82 13.68
CA VAL A 365 8.10 -6.82 14.73
C VAL A 365 7.31 -7.98 14.20
N THR A 366 7.94 -9.15 14.09
CA THR A 366 7.25 -10.38 13.66
C THR A 366 6.77 -11.20 14.86
N THR A 367 5.66 -11.89 14.69
CA THR A 367 5.18 -12.87 15.65
C THR A 367 5.92 -14.17 15.44
N VAL A 368 6.49 -14.71 16.51
CA VAL A 368 7.03 -16.07 16.47
C VAL A 368 5.92 -17.10 16.55
N ARG A 369 6.23 -18.33 16.16
CA ARG A 369 5.32 -19.46 16.27
C ARG A 369 4.75 -19.63 17.69
N PRO A 370 3.54 -20.20 17.80
CA PRO A 370 2.96 -20.61 19.06
C PRO A 370 3.91 -21.43 19.95
N GLY A 371 3.89 -21.21 21.27
CA GLY A 371 4.75 -21.89 22.24
C GLY A 371 6.23 -21.44 22.23
N ALA A 372 6.61 -20.46 21.42
CA ALA A 372 7.97 -19.93 21.41
C ALA A 372 8.40 -19.41 22.80
N SER A 373 9.61 -19.79 23.21
CA SER A 373 10.19 -19.34 24.47
C SER A 373 10.35 -17.82 24.50
N ASN A 374 10.38 -17.23 25.71
CA ASN A 374 10.70 -15.81 25.87
C ASN A 374 12.04 -15.42 25.23
N ARG A 375 12.98 -16.37 25.08
CA ARG A 375 14.23 -16.14 24.35
C ARG A 375 13.99 -15.99 22.84
N GLN A 376 13.14 -16.83 22.24
CA GLN A 376 12.79 -16.75 20.83
C GLN A 376 12.01 -15.47 20.52
N LYS A 377 10.98 -15.15 21.32
CA LYS A 377 10.23 -13.87 21.23
C LYS A 377 11.19 -12.67 21.24
N ARG A 378 12.03 -12.57 22.27
CA ARG A 378 13.05 -11.50 22.37
C ARG A 378 14.06 -11.49 21.22
N ARG A 379 14.35 -12.63 20.59
CA ARG A 379 15.26 -12.70 19.45
C ARG A 379 14.61 -12.11 18.20
N SER A 380 13.38 -12.50 17.89
CA SER A 380 12.60 -11.91 16.79
C SER A 380 12.53 -10.38 16.97
N TYR A 381 12.25 -9.91 18.18
CA TYR A 381 12.14 -8.48 18.48
C TYR A 381 13.47 -7.71 18.31
N ARG A 382 14.61 -8.36 18.54
CA ARG A 382 15.94 -7.73 18.37
C ARG A 382 16.43 -7.75 16.93
N ASN A 383 15.89 -8.63 16.10
CA ASN A 383 16.32 -8.86 14.72
C ASN A 383 15.14 -8.59 13.78
N PRO A 384 14.72 -7.31 13.65
CA PRO A 384 13.61 -6.97 12.78
C PRO A 384 13.95 -7.30 11.32
N LYS A 385 12.93 -7.63 10.53
CA LYS A 385 13.08 -7.95 9.10
C LYS A 385 13.39 -6.71 8.26
N ASP A 386 13.00 -5.55 8.77
CA ASP A 386 13.31 -4.24 8.24
C ASP A 386 13.55 -3.27 9.39
N ARG A 387 14.48 -2.35 9.21
CA ARG A 387 14.78 -1.27 10.15
C ARG A 387 15.27 -0.07 9.34
N PHE A 388 14.66 1.09 9.57
CA PHE A 388 14.98 2.32 8.86
C PHE A 388 14.65 3.54 9.73
N TRP A 389 15.11 4.70 9.29
CA TRP A 389 14.88 5.98 9.95
C TRP A 389 14.14 6.91 9.01
N LEU A 390 13.03 7.47 9.49
CA LEU A 390 12.39 8.63 8.89
C LEU A 390 13.08 9.88 9.42
N ILE A 391 13.45 10.80 8.54
CA ILE A 391 14.18 12.02 8.86
C ILE A 391 13.32 13.21 8.45
N ALA A 392 12.95 14.07 9.39
CA ALA A 392 12.20 15.27 9.09
C ALA A 392 13.12 16.31 8.43
N GLY A 393 12.81 16.70 7.19
CA GLY A 393 13.55 17.73 6.44
C GLY A 393 14.23 17.24 5.17
N GLU A 394 14.98 18.13 4.54
CA GLU A 394 15.67 17.88 3.26
C GLU A 394 16.76 16.82 3.36
N ASP A 395 16.98 16.11 2.25
CA ASP A 395 18.14 15.24 2.05
C ASP A 395 19.34 16.12 1.60
N PRO A 396 20.38 16.27 2.43
CA PRO A 396 21.52 17.12 2.11
C PRO A 396 22.30 16.64 0.87
N ASP A 397 22.24 15.33 0.56
CA ASP A 397 22.96 14.73 -0.56
C ASP A 397 22.12 14.74 -1.86
N ALA A 398 20.83 15.11 -1.80
CA ALA A 398 20.00 15.29 -2.98
C ALA A 398 20.46 16.46 -3.89
N GLY A 399 21.36 17.31 -3.39
CA GLY A 399 21.92 18.46 -4.09
C GLY A 399 23.19 18.19 -4.92
N GLU A 400 23.99 17.17 -4.63
CA GLU A 400 25.29 16.94 -5.31
C GLU A 400 25.15 16.40 -6.75
N GLY A 401 23.94 16.01 -7.16
CA GLY A 401 23.63 15.68 -8.56
C GLY A 401 23.12 16.86 -9.40
N ARG A 402 22.94 18.05 -8.81
CA ARG A 402 22.52 19.25 -9.55
C ARG A 402 23.78 19.97 -10.05
N THR A 403 24.19 19.71 -11.29
CA THR A 403 24.99 20.69 -12.02
C THR A 403 24.19 21.99 -12.04
N ALA A 404 24.66 22.96 -11.25
CA ALA A 404 24.12 24.30 -11.22
C ALA A 404 24.20 24.86 -12.64
N ASN A 405 23.07 24.92 -13.34
CA ASN A 405 22.93 25.78 -14.49
C ASN A 405 22.85 27.22 -13.96
N THR A 406 24.02 27.76 -13.62
CA THR A 406 24.24 29.19 -13.42
C THR A 406 23.99 29.91 -14.74
N TYR A 407 22.74 30.26 -15.01
CA TYR A 407 22.45 31.32 -15.95
C TYR A 407 22.69 32.65 -15.25
N SER A 408 23.97 33.02 -15.25
CA SER A 408 24.40 34.39 -15.00
C SER A 408 23.86 35.27 -16.12
N THR A 409 23.26 36.38 -15.72
CA THR A 409 22.82 37.50 -16.55
C THR A 409 23.85 37.88 -17.62
N MET A 410 23.47 37.77 -18.90
CA MET A 410 24.08 38.57 -19.97
C MET A 410 23.04 39.09 -20.99
N SER A 411 23.10 40.41 -21.09
CA SER A 411 22.63 41.36 -22.10
C SER A 411 21.90 40.86 -23.36
N SER A 412 20.80 41.56 -23.62
CA SER A 412 20.07 41.70 -24.88
C SER A 412 20.95 41.80 -26.14
N GLY A 413 20.57 41.07 -27.19
CA GLY A 413 21.00 41.34 -28.56
C GLY A 413 20.55 40.30 -29.59
N ASN A 414 19.65 40.74 -30.49
CA ASN A 414 19.28 40.21 -31.81
C ASN A 414 18.07 39.27 -31.96
N GLN A 415 16.99 39.88 -32.45
CA GLN A 415 15.90 39.27 -33.19
C GLN A 415 16.40 38.72 -34.55
N ARG A 416 15.92 37.54 -34.93
CA ARG A 416 15.66 37.19 -36.33
C ARG A 416 14.31 36.47 -36.44
N SER A 417 13.48 36.99 -37.32
CA SER A 417 12.17 36.49 -37.74
C SER A 417 12.30 35.21 -38.56
N PHE A 418 11.33 34.30 -38.42
CA PHE A 418 11.14 33.19 -39.36
C PHE A 418 9.75 33.31 -40.00
N ASP A 419 9.75 33.21 -41.33
CA ASP A 419 8.62 33.21 -42.26
C ASP A 419 8.45 31.76 -42.75
N GLY A 420 7.22 31.24 -42.71
CA GLY A 420 6.88 29.90 -43.20
C GLY A 420 5.39 29.58 -43.01
N SER A 421 4.65 29.68 -44.12
CA SER A 421 3.21 29.45 -44.30
C SER A 421 2.75 28.01 -43.95
N LEU A 422 1.64 27.88 -43.21
CA LEU A 422 0.91 26.63 -42.94
C LEU A 422 -0.14 26.35 -44.02
N ASP A 423 -0.07 25.19 -44.68
CA ASP A 423 -1.19 24.67 -45.48
C ASP A 423 -2.12 23.81 -44.59
N ARG A 424 -3.44 23.96 -44.78
CA ARG A 424 -4.49 23.63 -43.80
C ARG A 424 -5.65 22.84 -44.42
N SER A 425 -5.34 21.89 -45.28
CA SER A 425 -6.30 20.95 -45.88
C SER A 425 -5.67 19.56 -45.83
N GLU A 426 -6.13 18.57 -45.06
CA GLU A 426 -7.45 17.94 -45.07
C GLU A 426 -7.79 17.32 -43.68
N CYS A 427 -8.09 18.14 -42.67
CA CYS A 427 -8.57 17.64 -41.38
C CYS A 427 -10.10 17.54 -41.36
N PHE A 428 -10.64 16.32 -41.47
CA PHE A 428 -12.08 16.03 -41.36
C PHE A 428 -12.36 14.84 -40.43
N ASP A 429 -13.60 14.73 -39.95
CA ASP A 429 -14.02 13.60 -39.11
C ASP A 429 -14.47 12.43 -39.98
N VAL A 430 -13.89 11.25 -39.73
CA VAL A 430 -14.52 9.97 -40.10
C VAL A 430 -15.43 9.56 -38.95
N GLN A 431 -16.69 9.22 -39.23
CA GLN A 431 -17.68 8.82 -38.22
C GLN A 431 -17.58 7.32 -37.93
N PRO A 432 -17.58 6.87 -36.67
CA PRO A 432 -17.68 5.44 -36.35
C PRO A 432 -19.11 4.92 -36.55
N GLN A 433 -19.29 3.61 -36.73
CA GLN A 433 -20.59 3.01 -37.10
C GLN A 433 -21.69 3.20 -36.05
N ASP A 434 -21.35 3.17 -34.76
CA ASP A 434 -22.37 3.11 -33.72
C ASP A 434 -22.91 4.50 -33.34
N HIS A 435 -22.07 5.53 -33.26
CA HIS A 435 -22.48 6.88 -32.86
C HIS A 435 -21.60 8.01 -33.41
N GLU A 436 -22.18 9.19 -33.65
CA GLU A 436 -21.48 10.35 -34.20
C GLU A 436 -20.38 10.92 -33.28
N CYS A 437 -19.33 11.48 -33.88
CA CYS A 437 -18.14 11.99 -33.21
C CYS A 437 -18.40 13.03 -32.12
N ILE A 438 -19.45 13.83 -32.24
CA ILE A 438 -19.77 14.84 -31.22
C ILE A 438 -20.28 14.21 -29.93
N LEU A 439 -20.98 13.08 -30.01
CA LEU A 439 -21.40 12.30 -28.85
C LEU A 439 -20.19 11.59 -28.23
N GLN A 440 -19.34 10.98 -29.06
CA GLN A 440 -18.10 10.33 -28.60
C GLN A 440 -17.21 11.32 -27.82
N LYS A 441 -17.08 12.56 -28.30
CA LYS A 441 -16.37 13.63 -27.59
C LYS A 441 -17.03 14.00 -26.26
N ARG A 442 -18.35 14.13 -26.22
CA ARG A 442 -19.08 14.43 -24.98
C ARG A 442 -18.92 13.32 -23.94
N TRP A 443 -18.74 12.08 -24.37
CA TRP A 443 -18.46 10.94 -23.52
C TRP A 443 -16.98 10.79 -23.16
N GLY A 444 -16.12 11.73 -23.56
CA GLY A 444 -14.69 11.71 -23.23
C GLY A 444 -13.87 10.69 -24.02
N LYS A 445 -14.44 10.02 -25.02
CA LYS A 445 -13.79 8.91 -25.77
C LYS A 445 -12.77 9.35 -26.81
N CYS A 446 -12.43 10.64 -26.85
CA CYS A 446 -11.51 11.18 -27.86
C CYS A 446 -10.10 10.60 -27.82
N ASP A 447 -9.74 10.00 -26.67
CA ASP A 447 -8.46 9.35 -26.44
C ASP A 447 -8.50 7.83 -26.47
N ASP A 448 -9.67 7.23 -26.67
CA ASP A 448 -9.84 5.78 -26.77
C ASP A 448 -9.00 5.23 -27.91
N TRP A 449 -8.36 4.10 -27.66
CA TRP A 449 -7.45 3.47 -28.60
C TRP A 449 -8.10 3.20 -29.96
N TRP A 450 -9.35 2.73 -29.98
CA TRP A 450 -10.05 2.41 -31.22
C TRP A 450 -10.46 3.67 -32.02
N LEU A 451 -10.73 4.82 -31.36
CA LEU A 451 -10.97 6.10 -32.02
C LEU A 451 -9.67 6.67 -32.63
N LYS A 452 -8.54 6.46 -31.95
CA LYS A 452 -7.22 6.88 -32.41
C LYS A 452 -6.73 6.04 -33.58
N ASN A 453 -6.72 4.72 -33.40
CA ASN A 453 -6.18 3.78 -34.37
C ASN A 453 -7.10 3.59 -35.59
N GLY A 454 -8.43 3.73 -35.41
CA GLY A 454 -9.40 3.68 -36.50
C GLY A 454 -9.52 4.98 -37.31
N GLY A 455 -8.78 6.04 -36.97
CA GLY A 455 -8.81 7.32 -37.68
C GLY A 455 -10.13 8.10 -37.53
N TYR A 456 -10.99 7.73 -36.59
CA TYR A 456 -12.29 8.36 -36.38
C TYR A 456 -12.18 9.66 -35.59
N CYS A 457 -13.08 10.61 -35.87
CA CYS A 457 -13.29 11.81 -35.05
C CYS A 457 -12.07 12.72 -34.86
N ALA A 458 -11.11 12.68 -35.78
CA ALA A 458 -9.84 13.40 -35.67
C ALA A 458 -10.02 14.93 -35.51
N LYS A 459 -10.96 15.54 -36.24
CA LYS A 459 -11.24 16.98 -36.15
C LYS A 459 -12.01 17.32 -34.89
N THR A 460 -13.08 16.58 -34.60
CA THR A 460 -13.92 16.78 -33.41
C THR A 460 -13.09 16.63 -32.15
N CYS A 461 -12.19 15.65 -32.11
CA CYS A 461 -11.28 15.41 -31.00
C CYS A 461 -10.00 16.25 -31.03
N GLY A 462 -9.87 17.21 -31.96
CA GLY A 462 -8.77 18.17 -31.98
C GLY A 462 -7.39 17.54 -32.29
N ARG A 463 -7.35 16.35 -32.89
CA ARG A 463 -6.14 15.57 -33.16
C ARG A 463 -5.40 15.97 -34.45
N CYS A 464 -5.73 17.12 -35.04
CA CYS A 464 -5.12 17.55 -36.28
C CYS A 464 -3.93 18.48 -36.05
N VAL A 465 -2.72 17.92 -35.85
CA VAL A 465 -1.40 18.58 -36.04
C VAL A 465 -0.29 17.52 -36.30
N GLU A 466 0.65 17.84 -37.23
CA GLU A 466 1.73 17.01 -37.80
C GLU A 466 2.78 16.45 -36.81
N LEU A 467 3.32 15.27 -37.16
CA LEU A 467 4.47 14.61 -36.55
C LEU A 467 5.78 15.17 -37.16
N LEU A 468 6.73 15.60 -36.34
CA LEU A 468 8.14 15.71 -36.73
C LEU A 468 8.91 14.54 -36.12
N GLU A 469 9.43 13.67 -36.98
CA GLU A 469 10.33 12.55 -36.65
C GLU A 469 11.71 13.06 -36.20
N VAL A 470 12.25 12.50 -35.13
CA VAL A 470 13.66 12.62 -34.75
C VAL A 470 14.40 11.42 -35.33
N LYS A 471 15.34 11.65 -36.26
CA LYS A 471 16.29 10.63 -36.73
C LYS A 471 17.52 10.60 -35.82
N GLU A 472 17.90 9.41 -35.37
CA GLU A 472 19.17 9.11 -34.71
C GLU A 472 20.36 9.30 -35.67
N TYR A 473 21.48 9.75 -35.09
CA TYR A 473 22.80 9.83 -35.72
C TYR A 473 23.60 8.56 -35.37
N GLU A 474 24.06 7.82 -36.38
CA GLU A 474 25.28 7.01 -36.30
C GLU A 474 26.15 7.34 -37.53
N ASP A 475 27.36 7.82 -37.27
CA ASP A 475 28.45 8.00 -38.25
C ASP A 475 29.50 6.90 -37.99
N TYR A 476 29.92 6.17 -39.04
CA TYR A 476 31.31 6.16 -39.56
C TYR A 476 31.48 5.16 -40.73
N ILE A 477 31.53 5.74 -41.94
CA ILE A 477 32.43 5.56 -43.12
C ILE A 477 32.76 4.16 -43.70
N GLU A 478 32.31 4.02 -44.96
CA GLU A 478 32.73 3.30 -46.19
C GLU A 478 34.05 2.50 -46.26
N GLU A 479 34.01 1.35 -46.94
CA GLU A 479 34.56 1.17 -48.31
C GLU A 479 34.24 -0.21 -48.94
N LYS A 480 33.59 -0.14 -50.12
CA LYS A 480 33.75 -0.86 -51.40
C LYS A 480 34.00 -2.38 -51.58
N ASP A 481 33.19 -2.87 -52.54
CA ASP A 481 33.45 -3.73 -53.72
C ASP A 481 33.59 -5.27 -53.60
N ASP A 482 32.73 -5.90 -54.42
CA ASP A 482 32.85 -7.13 -55.22
C ASP A 482 32.61 -8.57 -54.65
N ASP A 483 31.72 -9.24 -55.40
CA ASP A 483 31.64 -10.67 -55.79
C ASP A 483 31.37 -11.78 -54.75
N ASP A 484 30.20 -12.43 -54.86
CA ASP A 484 30.03 -13.75 -55.51
C ASP A 484 28.99 -14.69 -54.83
N GLU A 485 28.15 -15.26 -55.70
CA GLU A 485 27.47 -16.55 -55.71
C GLU A 485 26.84 -17.26 -54.48
N THR A 486 25.54 -17.56 -54.68
CA THR A 486 24.85 -18.88 -54.59
C THR A 486 24.02 -19.29 -53.36
N ASN A 487 22.77 -19.65 -53.71
CA ASN A 487 21.94 -20.78 -53.24
C ASN A 487 21.48 -20.80 -51.78
N GLU A 488 20.31 -21.30 -51.41
CA GLU A 488 19.05 -21.76 -52.02
C GLU A 488 18.22 -22.18 -50.78
N ALA A 489 16.88 -21.98 -50.82
CA ALA A 489 15.83 -22.79 -50.16
C ALA A 489 14.60 -21.96 -49.72
N GLN A 490 13.78 -21.61 -50.71
CA GLN A 490 12.37 -22.04 -50.87
C GLN A 490 11.86 -23.17 -49.92
N VAL A 491 10.63 -23.32 -49.40
CA VAL A 491 9.26 -22.70 -49.37
C VAL A 491 8.47 -23.52 -48.27
N PRO A 492 7.12 -23.56 -48.13
CA PRO A 492 6.03 -22.57 -48.21
C PRO A 492 5.02 -22.63 -47.02
N ALA A 493 4.05 -21.71 -47.10
CA ALA A 493 2.83 -21.60 -46.31
C ALA A 493 1.78 -22.72 -46.48
N SER A 494 0.89 -22.87 -45.48
CA SER A 494 -0.48 -23.40 -45.64
C SER A 494 -1.41 -22.77 -44.59
N LYS A 495 -2.37 -21.94 -45.03
CA LYS A 495 -3.82 -22.20 -45.18
C LYS A 495 -4.62 -22.25 -43.87
N GLY A 496 -5.57 -21.31 -43.77
CA GLY A 496 -6.53 -21.20 -42.67
C GLY A 496 -7.72 -22.14 -42.76
N VAL A 497 -8.50 -22.12 -41.68
CA VAL A 497 -9.86 -22.68 -41.56
C VAL A 497 -10.69 -21.73 -40.68
N ALA A 498 -11.99 -21.76 -40.92
CA ALA A 498 -13.00 -20.74 -40.72
C ALA A 498 -13.51 -20.52 -39.29
N ALA A 499 -14.25 -19.42 -39.18
CA ALA A 499 -15.02 -18.94 -38.05
C ALA A 499 -16.26 -19.80 -37.73
N GLU A 500 -16.55 -19.94 -36.44
CA GLU A 500 -17.89 -20.17 -35.90
C GLU A 500 -18.05 -19.27 -34.65
N THR A 501 -19.12 -18.49 -34.63
CA THR A 501 -19.60 -17.69 -33.49
C THR A 501 -20.46 -18.56 -32.57
N PRO A 502 -20.46 -18.29 -31.25
CA PRO A 502 -21.72 -18.37 -30.52
C PRO A 502 -21.95 -17.23 -29.52
N ASP A 503 -23.15 -16.67 -29.67
CA ASP A 503 -24.21 -16.40 -28.67
C ASP A 503 -23.95 -15.62 -27.37
N GLU A 504 -24.84 -14.66 -27.16
CA GLU A 504 -24.97 -13.72 -26.05
C GLU A 504 -25.85 -14.36 -24.96
N SER A 505 -25.24 -14.95 -23.92
CA SER A 505 -25.83 -15.08 -22.58
C SER A 505 -24.90 -15.87 -21.66
N ASP A 506 -24.06 -15.16 -20.91
CA ASP A 506 -23.62 -15.56 -19.55
C ASP A 506 -22.62 -14.51 -19.03
N TYR A 507 -23.16 -13.37 -18.60
CA TYR A 507 -22.50 -12.51 -17.63
C TYR A 507 -23.13 -12.84 -16.28
N MET A 508 -22.42 -13.59 -15.42
CA MET A 508 -22.40 -13.50 -13.95
C MET A 508 -21.54 -14.66 -13.39
N ASN A 509 -20.79 -14.36 -12.33
CA ASN A 509 -19.99 -15.25 -11.47
C ASN A 509 -18.56 -15.58 -11.93
N MET A 510 -17.60 -14.79 -11.42
CA MET A 510 -16.24 -15.27 -11.14
C MET A 510 -15.85 -14.80 -9.74
N ASP A 511 -16.41 -15.47 -8.73
CA ASP A 511 -15.88 -15.50 -7.38
C ASP A 511 -15.06 -16.78 -7.20
N GLU A 512 -13.93 -16.62 -6.52
CA GLU A 512 -13.14 -17.64 -5.81
C GLU A 512 -12.77 -18.93 -6.58
N VAL A 513 -11.53 -18.95 -7.11
CA VAL A 513 -10.85 -20.22 -7.41
C VAL A 513 -9.81 -20.49 -6.32
N ASP A 514 -10.14 -21.50 -5.53
CA ASP A 514 -9.34 -22.24 -4.56
C ASP A 514 -7.96 -22.67 -5.13
N PHE A 515 -6.87 -22.12 -4.59
CA PHE A 515 -5.49 -22.51 -4.93
C PHE A 515 -4.84 -23.26 -3.77
N TYR A 516 -5.35 -24.46 -3.47
CA TYR A 516 -4.63 -25.50 -2.73
C TYR A 516 -4.39 -26.73 -3.63
N ALA A 517 -3.55 -26.60 -4.66
CA ALA A 517 -3.11 -27.76 -5.45
C ALA A 517 -1.85 -27.54 -6.31
N ILE A 518 -0.78 -26.88 -5.84
CA ILE A 518 0.55 -27.02 -6.49
C ILE A 518 1.65 -26.96 -5.42
N ALA A 519 1.85 -28.05 -4.67
CA ALA A 519 3.08 -28.24 -3.91
C ALA A 519 3.37 -29.70 -3.50
N GLU A 520 2.89 -30.72 -4.22
CA GLU A 520 3.37 -32.10 -4.02
C GLU A 520 3.31 -32.88 -5.34
N ASP A 521 4.36 -32.82 -6.17
CA ASP A 521 4.68 -33.92 -7.11
C ASP A 521 6.07 -33.82 -7.78
N VAL A 522 7.12 -33.51 -7.01
CA VAL A 522 8.52 -33.68 -7.49
C VAL A 522 9.40 -34.31 -6.41
N LEU A 523 8.98 -35.40 -5.78
CA LEU A 523 9.87 -36.35 -5.11
C LEU A 523 9.14 -37.69 -4.89
N GLU A 524 9.08 -38.55 -5.92
CA GLU A 524 9.27 -40.01 -5.84
C GLU A 524 8.66 -40.71 -7.07
N GLY A 525 9.53 -41.13 -8.00
CA GLY A 525 9.18 -41.96 -9.15
C GLY A 525 10.33 -42.86 -9.54
N ARG A 526 10.72 -43.77 -8.64
CA ARG A 526 11.41 -45.01 -9.02
C ARG A 526 10.35 -46.08 -9.20
N GLY A 527 10.22 -46.59 -10.43
CA GLY A 527 9.37 -47.73 -10.78
C GLY A 527 9.05 -47.74 -12.25
#